data_AF-A0A925HH70-F1
#
_entry.id   AF-A0A925HH70-F1
#
_cell.length_a   1.000
_cell.length_b   1.000
_cell.length_c   1.000
_cell.angle_alpha   90.00
_cell.angle_beta   90.00
_cell.angle_gamma   90.00
#
_symmetry.space_group_name_H-M   'P 1'
#
loop_
_entity.id
_entity.type
_entity.pdbx_description
1 polymer ?
#
loop_
_entity_poly.entity_id
_entity_poly.type
_entity_poly.pdbx_seq_one_letter_code
_entity_poly.pdbx_strand_id
1 'polypeptide(L)'
;APVAVTTVELGNATGADNRVTAALTSFATKDTIHASVATDGGTAGNLNAKWTFQDGQVVHTEDKAIAAGPQVTDFQISKPDGWPPGKYKLEVSLDGKVVQTREFDVK
;
A
#
# COMPACT_ATOMS: atom_id res chain seq x y z
N ALA A 1 -19.30 -4.54 -13.30
CA ALA A 1 -19.13 -4.89 -11.88
C ALA A 1 -18.64 -3.66 -11.12
N PRO A 2 -18.98 -3.49 -9.83
CA PRO A 2 -18.37 -2.44 -9.02
C PRO A 2 -16.85 -2.66 -8.91
N VAL A 3 -16.11 -1.60 -8.63
CA VAL A 3 -14.68 -1.68 -8.36
C VAL A 3 -14.39 -2.56 -7.15
N ALA A 4 -13.31 -3.33 -7.24
CA ALA A 4 -12.81 -4.17 -6.16
C ALA A 4 -11.29 -4.21 -6.16
N VAL A 5 -10.68 -4.26 -4.98
CA VAL A 5 -9.26 -4.56 -4.83
C VAL A 5 -9.05 -6.06 -5.03
N THR A 6 -8.20 -6.43 -5.98
CA THR A 6 -7.89 -7.83 -6.30
C THR A 6 -6.60 -8.28 -5.64
N THR A 7 -5.62 -7.39 -5.50
CA THR A 7 -4.29 -7.74 -4.98
C THR A 7 -3.65 -6.53 -4.31
N VAL A 8 -2.92 -6.79 -3.22
CA VAL A 8 -2.06 -5.82 -2.56
C VAL A 8 -0.72 -6.48 -2.30
N GLU A 9 0.34 -5.95 -2.92
CA GLU A 9 1.70 -6.44 -2.78
C GLU A 9 2.60 -5.32 -2.24
N LEU A 10 3.50 -5.69 -1.33
CA LEU A 10 4.48 -4.79 -0.75
C LEU A 10 5.85 -5.09 -1.35
N GLY A 11 6.69 -4.07 -1.50
CA GLY A 11 8.03 -4.19 -2.10
C GLY A 11 8.80 -2.89 -1.96
N ASN A 12 10.09 -2.90 -2.29
CA ASN A 12 10.94 -1.71 -2.14
C ASN A 12 11.30 -1.03 -3.48
N ALA A 13 10.73 -1.52 -4.57
CA ALA A 13 10.86 -0.95 -5.90
C ALA A 13 9.69 -1.37 -6.78
N THR A 14 9.22 -0.47 -7.65
CA THR A 14 8.15 -0.72 -8.63
C THR A 14 8.67 -0.71 -10.07
N GLY A 15 7.98 -1.46 -10.93
CA GLY A 15 8.14 -1.42 -12.37
C GLY A 15 7.38 -0.26 -13.01
N ALA A 16 7.51 -0.11 -14.33
CA ALA A 16 6.81 0.91 -15.10
C ALA A 16 5.27 0.77 -15.10
N ASP A 17 4.76 -0.38 -14.67
CA ASP A 17 3.34 -0.70 -14.51
C ASP A 17 2.83 -0.52 -13.07
N ASN A 18 3.61 0.16 -12.22
CA ASN A 18 3.33 0.38 -10.80
C ASN A 18 3.24 -0.90 -9.95
N ARG A 19 3.67 -2.07 -10.47
CA ARG A 19 3.76 -3.30 -9.69
C ARG A 19 5.10 -3.39 -8.97
N VAL A 20 5.10 -3.93 -7.76
CA VAL A 20 6.36 -4.25 -7.07
C VAL A 20 7.14 -5.28 -7.88
N THR A 21 8.43 -5.06 -8.02
CA THR A 21 9.31 -5.95 -8.79
C THR A 21 9.66 -7.22 -8.01
N ALA A 22 9.66 -7.12 -6.68
CA ALA A 22 9.84 -8.24 -5.76
C ALA A 22 8.94 -8.03 -4.54
N ALA A 23 8.11 -9.02 -4.23
CA ALA A 23 7.26 -9.00 -3.05
C ALA A 23 8.11 -9.17 -1.78
N LEU A 24 7.95 -8.26 -0.83
CA LEU A 24 8.66 -8.23 0.45
C LEU A 24 7.67 -8.07 1.60
N THR A 25 7.97 -8.71 2.72
CA THR A 25 7.29 -8.49 4.02
C THR A 25 8.27 -8.00 5.08
N SER A 26 9.51 -7.74 4.69
CA SER A 26 10.58 -7.28 5.55
C SER A 26 11.42 -6.26 4.81
N PHE A 27 11.68 -5.13 5.45
CA PHE A 27 12.30 -3.96 4.86
C PHE A 27 13.48 -3.49 5.70
N ALA A 28 14.49 -2.94 5.05
CA ALA A 28 15.57 -2.26 5.74
C ALA A 28 15.09 -0.91 6.30
N THR A 29 15.74 -0.45 7.37
CA THR A 29 15.44 0.87 7.98
C THR A 29 15.51 2.06 7.02
N LYS A 30 16.16 1.94 5.85
CA LYS A 30 16.26 3.02 4.85
C LYS A 30 15.49 2.75 3.55
N ASP A 31 14.75 1.65 3.47
CA ASP A 31 13.97 1.34 2.28
C ASP A 31 12.83 2.35 2.08
N THR A 32 12.51 2.63 0.82
CA THR A 32 11.18 3.14 0.46
C THR A 32 10.25 1.96 0.35
N ILE A 33 9.12 2.00 1.05
CA ILE A 33 8.15 0.92 1.06
C ILE A 33 7.05 1.29 0.08
N HIS A 34 6.86 0.45 -0.93
CA HIS A 34 5.83 0.56 -1.95
C HIS A 34 4.71 -0.44 -1.70
N ALA A 35 3.52 -0.06 -2.12
CA ALA A 35 2.31 -0.86 -2.05
C ALA A 35 1.58 -0.78 -3.38
N SER A 36 1.67 -1.85 -4.16
CA SER A 36 0.96 -1.97 -5.41
C SER A 36 -0.43 -2.54 -5.14
N VAL A 37 -1.44 -1.72 -5.36
CA VAL A 37 -2.85 -2.09 -5.22
C VAL A 37 -3.44 -2.29 -6.62
N ALA A 38 -3.71 -3.54 -6.96
CA ALA A 38 -4.44 -3.87 -8.18
C ALA A 38 -5.94 -3.80 -7.91
N THR A 39 -6.64 -3.08 -8.78
CA THR A 39 -8.11 -3.02 -8.78
C THR A 39 -8.66 -3.46 -10.12
N ASP A 40 -9.85 -4.05 -10.09
CA ASP A 40 -10.63 -4.40 -11.26
C ASP A 40 -12.08 -3.91 -11.06
N GLY A 41 -12.91 -4.00 -12.09
CA GLY A 41 -14.29 -3.52 -12.11
C GLY A 41 -14.48 -2.32 -13.02
N GLY A 42 -15.75 -1.97 -13.25
CA GLY A 42 -16.17 -0.99 -14.26
C GLY A 42 -16.61 0.36 -13.71
N THR A 43 -16.39 0.64 -12.43
CA THR A 43 -16.75 1.93 -11.79
C THR A 43 -15.51 2.61 -11.24
N ALA A 44 -15.54 3.93 -11.14
CA ALA A 44 -14.53 4.68 -10.38
C ALA A 44 -14.70 4.40 -8.86
N GLY A 45 -13.67 4.76 -8.09
CA GLY A 45 -13.68 4.65 -6.63
C GLY A 45 -12.55 5.44 -5.98
N ASN A 46 -12.41 5.33 -4.66
CA ASN A 46 -11.34 5.96 -3.90
C ASN A 46 -10.59 4.92 -3.06
N LEU A 47 -9.28 4.83 -3.25
CA LEU A 47 -8.39 4.02 -2.43
C LEU A 47 -7.75 4.88 -1.35
N ASN A 48 -7.73 4.37 -0.13
CA ASN A 48 -6.95 4.91 0.98
C ASN A 48 -5.92 3.87 1.43
N ALA A 49 -4.66 4.28 1.58
CA ALA A 49 -3.60 3.48 2.16
C ALA A 49 -3.19 4.08 3.50
N LYS A 50 -3.49 3.38 4.59
CA LYS A 50 -3.15 3.80 5.95
C LYS A 50 -2.07 2.92 6.53
N TRP A 51 -0.98 3.56 6.97
CA TRP A 51 0.20 2.91 7.53
C TRP A 51 0.26 3.16 9.03
N THR A 52 0.44 2.10 9.81
CA THR A 52 0.45 2.17 11.28
C THR A 52 1.64 1.41 11.83
N PHE A 53 2.29 1.95 12.86
CA PHE A 53 3.34 1.27 13.61
C PHE A 53 2.74 0.38 14.71
N GLN A 54 3.52 -0.55 15.25
CA GLN A 54 3.08 -1.54 16.24
C GLN A 54 2.48 -0.98 17.53
N ASP A 55 2.72 0.29 17.85
CA ASP A 55 2.11 1.01 18.98
C ASP A 55 0.74 1.63 18.65
N GLY A 56 0.26 1.46 17.42
CA GLY A 56 -1.00 2.02 16.92
C GLY A 56 -0.87 3.42 16.33
N GLN A 57 0.33 4.01 16.31
CA GLN A 57 0.55 5.32 15.70
C GLN A 57 0.41 5.24 14.18
N VAL A 58 -0.45 6.10 13.60
CA VAL A 58 -0.51 6.29 12.15
C VAL A 58 0.75 7.01 11.70
N VAL A 59 1.56 6.34 10.87
CA VAL A 59 2.80 6.91 10.35
C VAL A 59 2.59 7.69 9.06
N HIS A 60 1.61 7.27 8.25
CA HIS A 60 1.24 7.94 7.02
C HIS A 60 -0.15 7.48 6.55
N THR A 61 -0.84 8.35 5.82
CA THR A 61 -2.09 8.02 5.13
C THR A 61 -2.10 8.74 3.79
N GLU A 62 -2.52 8.05 2.74
CA GLU A 62 -2.61 8.61 1.40
C GLU A 62 -3.90 8.14 0.71
N ASP A 63 -4.58 9.08 0.06
CA ASP A 63 -5.84 8.85 -0.64
C ASP A 63 -5.66 9.09 -2.15
N LYS A 64 -6.16 8.17 -2.98
CA LYS A 64 -6.13 8.27 -4.45
C LYS A 64 -7.48 7.92 -5.04
N ALA A 65 -8.02 8.82 -5.86
CA ALA A 65 -9.14 8.50 -6.74
C ALA A 65 -8.64 7.60 -7.88
N ILE A 66 -9.43 6.57 -8.21
CA ILE A 66 -9.15 5.63 -9.30
C ILE A 66 -10.28 5.69 -10.33
N ALA A 67 -9.91 5.60 -11.61
CA ALA A 67 -10.87 5.58 -12.70
C ALA A 67 -11.58 4.22 -12.80
N ALA A 68 -12.62 4.13 -13.64
CA ALA A 68 -13.20 2.85 -13.99
C ALA A 68 -12.22 1.99 -14.81
N GLY A 69 -12.22 0.68 -14.56
CA GLY A 69 -11.41 -0.30 -15.30
C GLY A 69 -10.24 -0.87 -14.48
N PRO A 70 -9.62 -1.96 -14.99
CA PRO A 70 -8.44 -2.55 -14.36
C PRO A 70 -7.26 -1.58 -14.34
N GLN A 71 -6.65 -1.40 -13.17
CA GLN A 71 -5.43 -0.59 -13.02
C GLN A 71 -4.62 -1.02 -11.79
N VAL A 72 -3.38 -0.56 -11.72
CA VAL A 72 -2.51 -0.71 -10.56
C VAL A 72 -2.13 0.67 -10.04
N THR A 73 -2.41 0.90 -8.77
CA THR A 73 -2.08 2.12 -8.05
C THR A 73 -0.93 1.84 -7.09
N ASP A 74 0.18 2.56 -7.26
CA ASP A 74 1.28 2.54 -6.29
C ASP A 74 1.02 3.57 -5.18
N PHE A 75 1.23 3.14 -3.94
CA PHE A 75 1.36 4.00 -2.78
C PHE A 75 2.76 3.81 -2.21
N GLN A 76 3.41 4.89 -1.79
CA GLN A 76 4.77 4.79 -1.28
C GLN A 76 4.98 5.62 -0.04
N ILE A 77 5.81 5.10 0.86
CA ILE A 77 6.28 5.82 2.03
C ILE A 77 7.80 5.75 2.09
N SER A 78 8.43 6.88 2.37
CA SER A 78 9.86 6.97 2.62
C SER A 78 10.11 7.77 3.89
N LYS A 79 11.20 7.43 4.58
CA LYS A 79 11.63 8.13 5.79
C LYS A 79 13.14 8.35 5.72
N PRO A 80 13.62 9.54 5.29
CA PRO A 80 15.04 9.82 5.10
C PRO A 80 15.89 9.60 6.36
N ASP A 81 15.33 9.86 7.53
CA ASP A 81 15.99 9.65 8.84
C ASP A 81 16.00 8.18 9.28
N GLY A 82 15.35 7.30 8.51
CA GLY A 82 15.20 5.89 8.79
C GLY A 82 13.92 5.52 9.54
N TRP A 83 13.40 4.34 9.23
CA TRP A 83 12.25 3.70 9.88
C TRP A 83 12.64 3.13 11.25
N PRO A 84 11.84 3.40 12.30
CA PRO A 84 11.92 2.65 13.54
C PRO A 84 11.80 1.13 13.28
N PRO A 85 12.75 0.31 13.76
CA PRO A 85 12.60 -1.13 13.66
C PRO A 85 11.37 -1.62 14.42
N GLY A 86 10.63 -2.55 13.84
CA GLY A 86 9.42 -3.10 14.45
C GLY A 86 8.39 -3.53 13.42
N LYS A 87 7.19 -3.86 13.91
CA LYS A 87 6.08 -4.28 13.06
C LYS A 87 5.28 -3.08 12.57
N TYR A 88 4.81 -3.19 11.35
CA TYR A 88 3.96 -2.20 10.70
C TYR A 88 2.76 -2.89 10.06
N LYS A 89 1.72 -2.10 9.86
CA LYS A 89 0.47 -2.53 9.24
C LYS A 89 0.03 -1.55 8.16
N LEU A 90 -0.28 -2.08 6.99
CA LEU A 90 -1.08 -1.45 5.94
C LEU A 90 -2.55 -1.79 6.14
N GLU A 91 -3.40 -0.79 6.06
CA GLU A 91 -4.83 -0.97 5.81
C GLU A 91 -5.18 -0.28 4.50
N VAL A 92 -5.60 -1.07 3.49
CA VAL A 92 -6.12 -0.54 2.23
C VAL A 92 -7.64 -0.50 2.33
N SER A 93 -8.20 0.68 2.16
CA SER A 93 -9.64 0.88 2.10
C SER A 93 -10.08 1.27 0.70
N LEU A 94 -11.27 0.81 0.32
CA LEU A 94 -11.97 1.22 -0.89
C LEU A 94 -13.28 1.88 -0.47
N ASP A 95 -13.48 3.13 -0.86
CA ASP A 95 -14.64 3.97 -0.51
C ASP A 95 -14.91 3.98 1.01
N GLY A 96 -13.84 4.12 1.80
CA GLY A 96 -13.88 4.19 3.27
C GLY A 96 -14.01 2.85 3.99
N LYS A 97 -14.12 1.73 3.28
CA LYS A 97 -14.16 0.38 3.87
C LYS A 97 -12.82 -0.32 3.70
N VAL A 98 -12.21 -0.76 4.80
CA VAL A 98 -11.00 -1.61 4.75
C VAL A 98 -11.32 -2.91 4.01
N VAL A 99 -10.59 -3.18 2.93
CA VAL A 99 -10.78 -4.37 2.08
C VAL A 99 -9.58 -5.32 2.13
N GLN A 100 -8.39 -4.81 2.48
CA GLN A 100 -7.17 -5.60 2.60
C GLN A 100 -6.29 -5.04 3.73
N THR A 101 -5.57 -5.93 4.40
CA THR A 101 -4.57 -5.60 5.42
C THR A 101 -3.28 -6.34 5.10
N ARG A 102 -2.13 -5.67 5.25
CA ARG A 102 -0.81 -6.30 5.13
C ARG A 102 0.04 -5.96 6.33
N GLU A 103 0.69 -6.96 6.91
CA GLU A 103 1.65 -6.78 7.99
C GLU A 103 3.06 -6.98 7.44
N PHE A 104 4.00 -6.17 7.91
CA PHE A 104 5.41 -6.26 7.54
C PHE A 104 6.30 -5.83 8.70
N ASP A 105 7.58 -6.18 8.62
CA ASP A 105 8.59 -5.73 9.58
C ASP A 105 9.63 -4.81 8.94
N VAL A 106 10.14 -3.89 9.75
CA VAL A 106 11.35 -3.12 9.46
C VAL A 106 12.43 -3.62 10.40
N LYS A 107 13.59 -3.98 9.85
CA LYS A 107 14.77 -4.41 10.62
C LYS A 107 16.09 -4.01 9.99
#